data_AF-A0A2G2G1M5-F1
#
_entry.id   AF-A0A2G2G1M5-F1
#
_cell.length_a   1.000
_cell.length_b   1.000
_cell.length_c   1.000
_cell.angle_alpha   90.00
_cell.angle_beta   90.00
_cell.angle_gamma   90.00
#
_symmetry.space_group_name_H-M   'P 1'
#
loop_
_entity.id
_entity.type
_entity.pdbx_description
1 polymer ?
#
loop_
_entity_poly.entity_id
_entity_poly.type
_entity_poly.pdbx_seq_one_letter_code
_entity_poly.pdbx_strand_id
1 'polypeptide(L)' 'MAKIDEIKEILNTLRIAMSIGFGILVIVIGSLIKRYDSGIADSIFWSGVLFSFCLLVFIVLIIRKISFKTKEIKDL' A
#
# COMPACT_ATOMS: atom_id res chain seq x y z
N MET A 1 -25.59 8.12 -14.57
CA MET A 1 -24.28 8.46 -15.17
C MET A 1 -23.32 9.09 -14.17
N ALA A 2 -23.69 10.17 -13.46
CA ALA A 2 -22.78 10.86 -12.52
C ALA A 2 -22.11 9.96 -11.44
N LYS A 3 -22.88 9.08 -10.78
CA LYS A 3 -22.33 8.18 -9.74
C LYS A 3 -21.32 7.16 -10.26
N ILE A 4 -21.47 6.69 -11.50
CA ILE A 4 -20.55 5.70 -12.08
C ILE A 4 -19.21 6.36 -12.43
N ASP A 5 -19.24 7.63 -12.87
CA ASP A 5 -18.02 8.37 -13.18
C ASP A 5 -17.22 8.74 -11.92
N GLU A 6 -17.88 9.18 -10.83
CA GLU A 6 -17.21 9.39 -9.53
C GLU A 6 -16.51 8.13 -9.04
N ILE A 7 -17.15 6.96 -9.16
CA ILE A 7 -16.54 5.72 -8.68
C ILE A 7 -15.39 5.28 -9.58
N LYS A 8 -15.47 5.49 -10.91
CA LYS A 8 -14.34 5.27 -11.82
C LYS A 8 -13.15 6.16 -11.47
N GLU A 9 -13.39 7.42 -11.13
CA GLU A 9 -12.34 8.36 -10.74
C GLU A 9 -11.69 7.92 -9.42
N ILE A 10 -12.49 7.54 -8.42
CA ILE A 10 -12.00 6.97 -7.16
C ILE A 10 -11.18 5.70 -7.41
N LEU A 11 -11.66 4.78 -8.27
CA LEU A 11 -10.93 3.55 -8.60
C LEU A 11 -9.58 3.85 -9.26
N ASN A 12 -9.52 4.88 -10.11
CA ASN A 12 -8.29 5.31 -10.78
C ASN A 12 -7.29 5.94 -9.78
N THR A 13 -7.73 6.88 -8.94
CA THR A 13 -6.90 7.47 -7.88
C THR A 13 -6.35 6.39 -6.95
N LEU A 14 -7.15 5.36 -6.68
CA LEU A 14 -6.83 4.27 -5.78
C LEU A 14 -5.87 3.26 -6.42
N ARG A 15 -5.97 3.02 -7.74
CA ARG A 15 -4.95 2.30 -8.51
C ARG A 15 -3.61 3.03 -8.47
N ILE A 16 -3.62 4.35 -8.67
CA ILE A 16 -2.40 5.17 -8.60
C ILE A 16 -1.78 5.09 -7.20
N ALA A 17 -2.59 5.22 -6.14
CA ALA A 17 -2.13 5.07 -4.76
C ALA A 17 -1.54 3.67 -4.48
N MET A 18 -2.12 2.61 -5.05
CA MET A 18 -1.60 1.26 -4.90
C MET A 18 -0.24 1.08 -5.58
N SER A 19 -0.08 1.59 -6.81
CA SER A 19 1.21 1.54 -7.52
C SER A 19 2.31 2.30 -6.78
N ILE A 20 1.99 3.47 -6.23
CA ILE A 20 2.92 4.25 -5.39
C ILE A 20 3.26 3.47 -4.11
N GLY A 21 2.25 2.90 -3.44
CA GLY A 21 2.44 2.09 -2.24
C GLY A 21 3.35 0.88 -2.46
N PHE A 22 3.15 0.14 -3.55
CA PHE A 22 4.03 -0.96 -3.95
C PHE A 22 5.46 -0.51 -4.23
N GLY A 23 5.64 0.62 -4.93
CA GLY A 23 6.98 1.17 -5.21
C GLY A 23 7.75 1.52 -3.93
N ILE A 24 7.10 2.15 -2.96
CA ILE A 24 7.70 2.45 -1.65
C ILE A 24 8.05 1.15 -0.92
N LEU A 25 7.17 0.15 -0.98
CA LEU A 25 7.38 -1.13 -0.29
C LEU A 25 8.60 -1.89 -0.82
N VAL A 26 8.81 -1.90 -2.14
CA VAL A 26 10.00 -2.49 -2.78
C VAL A 26 11.28 -1.79 -2.33
N ILE A 27 11.28 -0.44 -2.26
CA ILE A 27 12.44 0.33 -1.79
C ILE A 27 12.76 0.00 -0.33
N VAL A 28 11.74 -0.06 0.54
CA VAL A 28 11.92 -0.36 1.97
C VAL A 28 12.45 -1.78 2.16
N ILE A 29 11.86 -2.78 1.51
CA ILE A 29 12.34 -4.18 1.58
C ILE A 29 13.76 -4.29 1.03
N GLY A 30 14.06 -3.66 -0.10
CA GLY A 30 15.42 -3.66 -0.67
C GLY A 30 16.45 -3.03 0.28
N SER A 31 16.07 -1.98 1.01
CA SER A 31 16.93 -1.35 2.02
C SER A 31 17.13 -2.25 3.26
N LEU A 32 16.11 -3.00 3.66
CA LEU A 32 16.18 -3.98 4.74
C LEU A 32 17.13 -5.12 4.38
N ILE A 33 16.97 -5.71 3.18
CA ILE A 33 17.81 -6.83 2.73
C ILE A 33 19.29 -6.43 2.71
N LYS A 34 19.62 -5.24 2.17
CA LYS A 34 21.01 -4.74 2.16
C LYS A 34 21.60 -4.58 3.55
N ARG A 35 20.79 -4.22 4.54
CA ARG A 35 21.21 -4.05 5.94
C ARG A 35 21.36 -5.35 6.69
N TYR A 36 20.50 -6.32 6.38
CA TYR A 36 20.62 -7.67 6.90
C TYR A 36 21.93 -8.32 6.41
N ASP A 37 22.24 -8.17 5.12
CA ASP A 37 23.42 -8.76 4.50
C ASP A 37 24.74 -8.12 4.99
N SER A 38 24.70 -6.85 5.43
CA SER A 38 25.84 -6.19 6.04
C SER A 38 26.09 -6.58 7.50
N GLY A 39 25.27 -7.47 8.09
CA GLY A 39 25.44 -7.96 9.46
C GLY A 39 25.13 -6.91 10.54
N ILE A 40 24.64 -5.73 10.14
CA ILE A 40 24.32 -4.62 11.04
C ILE A 40 22.83 -4.72 11.40
N ALA A 41 22.52 -5.65 12.29
CA ALA A 41 21.20 -5.77 12.91
C ALA A 41 21.03 -4.71 14.02
N ASP A 42 21.14 -3.44 13.63
CA ASP A 42 20.97 -2.29 14.53
C ASP A 42 19.50 -1.90 14.71
N SER A 43 19.25 -0.97 15.65
CA SER A 43 17.93 -0.35 15.88
C SER A 43 17.25 0.16 14.61
N ILE A 44 18.01 0.50 13.57
CA ILE A 44 17.47 0.99 12.29
C ILE A 44 16.95 -0.15 11.39
N PHE A 45 17.38 -1.40 11.60
CA PHE A 45 16.75 -2.56 10.98
C PHE A 45 15.36 -2.79 11.60
N TRP A 46 15.27 -2.72 12.94
CA TRP A 46 14.00 -2.84 13.66
C TRP A 46 13.01 -1.73 13.30
N SER A 47 13.47 -0.48 13.14
CA SER A 47 12.60 0.60 12.67
C SER A 47 12.13 0.39 11.23
N GLY A 48 12.99 -0.16 10.36
CA GLY A 48 12.63 -0.55 8.99
C GLY A 48 11.57 -1.66 8.96
N VAL A 49 11.71 -2.69 9.80
CA VAL A 49 10.73 -3.77 9.93
C VAL A 49 9.38 -3.22 10.42
N LEU A 50 9.39 -2.38 11.45
CA LEU A 50 8.19 -1.72 11.97
C LEU A 50 7.50 -0.87 10.89
N PHE A 51 8.29 -0.13 10.11
CA PHE A 51 7.80 0.70 9.01
C PHE A 51 7.20 -0.15 7.88
N SER A 52 7.84 -1.25 7.50
CA SER A 52 7.29 -2.23 6.54
C SER A 52 5.97 -2.83 7.03
N PHE A 53 5.86 -3.15 8.32
CA PHE A 53 4.62 -3.68 8.90
C PHE A 53 3.50 -2.64 8.85
N CYS A 54 3.82 -1.37 9.15
CA CYS A 54 2.89 -0.25 9.06
C CYS A 54 2.42 -0.02 7.61
N LEU A 55 3.34 -0.08 6.63
CA LEU A 55 3.03 -0.03 5.20
C LEU A 55 2.08 -1.15 4.76
N LEU A 56 2.30 -2.37 5.25
CA LEU A 56 1.43 -3.51 4.98
C LEU A 56 -0.01 -3.26 5.47
N VAL A 57 -0.16 -2.75 6.68
CA VAL A 57 -1.48 -2.35 7.23
C VAL A 57 -2.12 -1.27 6.37
N PHE A 58 -1.33 -0.29 5.92
CA PHE A 58 -1.80 0.78 5.03
C PHE A 58 -2.35 0.24 3.71
N ILE A 59 -1.65 -0.71 3.09
CA ILE A 59 -2.09 -1.37 1.86
C ILE A 59 -3.39 -2.15 2.10
N VAL A 60 -3.50 -2.89 3.20
CA VAL A 60 -4.74 -3.63 3.52
C VAL A 60 -5.93 -2.68 3.72
N LEU A 61 -5.73 -1.53 4.37
CA LEU A 61 -6.75 -0.50 4.51
C LEU A 61 -7.16 0.08 3.15
N ILE A 62 -6.21 0.34 2.26
CA ILE A 62 -6.48 0.78 0.88
C ILE A 62 -7.30 -0.28 0.14
N ILE A 63 -6.87 -1.54 0.17
CA ILE A 63 -7.58 -2.68 -0.46
C ILE A 63 -9.02 -2.79 0.06
N ARG A 64 -9.23 -2.69 1.38
CA ARG A 64 -10.58 -2.69 1.97
C ARG A 64 -11.42 -1.51 1.50
N LYS A 65 -10.84 -0.30 1.40
CA LYS A 65 -11.53 0.88 0.86
C LYS A 65 -11.93 0.69 -0.60
N ILE A 66 -11.06 0.06 -1.42
CA ILE A 66 -11.40 -0.31 -2.81
C ILE A 66 -12.59 -1.25 -2.79
N SER A 67 -12.49 -2.36 -2.06
CA SER A 67 -13.49 -3.42 -2.07
C SER A 67 -14.86 -2.91 -1.62
N PHE A 68 -14.89 -2.00 -0.64
CA PHE A 68 -16.12 -1.35 -0.20
C PHE A 68 -16.72 -0.46 -1.29
N LYS A 69 -15.90 0.40 -1.90
CA LYS A 69 -16.31 1.26 -3.04
C LYS A 69 -16.76 0.45 -4.26
N THR A 70 -16.11 -0.68 -4.55
CA THR A 70 -16.46 -1.58 -5.67
C THR A 70 -17.75 -2.35 -5.37
N LYS A 71 -18.01 -2.73 -4.12
CA LYS A 71 -19.29 -3.33 -3.71
C LYS A 71 -20.45 -2.35 -3.88
N GLU A 72 -20.25 -1.07 -3.57
CA GLU A 72 -21.23 0.00 -3.81
C GLU A 72 -21.66 0.09 -5.28
N ILE A 73 -20.78 -0.23 -6.24
CA ILE A 73 -21.12 -0.28 -7.68
C ILE A 73 -21.96 -1.52 -8.02
N LYS A 74 -21.70 -2.65 -7.36
CA LYS A 74 -22.32 -3.95 -7.68
C LYS A 74 -23.73 -4.08 -7.11
N ASP A 75 -24.04 -3.32 -6.07
CA ASP A 75 -25.37 -3.21 -5.46
C ASP A 75 -26.28 -2.15 -6.14
N LEU A 76 -25.77 -1.44 -7.16
CA LEU A 76 -26.48 -0.41 -7.95
C LEU A 76 -26.82 -0.93 -9.35
#